data_AF-G3HLW2-F1
#
_entry.id   AF-G3HLW2-F1
#
_cell.length_a   1.000
_cell.length_b   1.000
_cell.length_c   1.000
_cell.angle_alpha   90.00
_cell.angle_beta   90.00
_cell.angle_gamma   90.00
#
_symmetry.space_group_name_H-M   'P 1'
#
loop_
_entity.id
_entity.type
_entity.pdbx_description
1 polymer ?
#
loop_
_entity_poly.entity_id
_entity_poly.type
_entity_poly.pdbx_seq_one_letter_code
_entity_poly.pdbx_strand_id
1 'polypeptide(L)' 'MIYKSVTLPVLKIRSMLLETPHGRIQPKKWSRVPFSVHDFDILQDCAPSLSDLSLD' A
#
# COMPACT_ATOMS: atom_id res chain seq x y z
N MET A 1 -1.25 -7.67 -8.75
CA MET A 1 -0.63 -6.98 -9.91
C MET A 1 0.82 -7.38 -9.91
N ILE A 2 1.36 -7.78 -11.06
CA ILE A 2 2.80 -8.03 -11.18
C ILE A 2 3.39 -6.81 -11.86
N TYR A 3 4.30 -6.11 -11.16
CA TYR A 3 4.97 -4.92 -11.68
C TYR A 3 6.48 -5.11 -11.55
N LYS A 4 7.18 -5.11 -12.68
CA LYS A 4 8.63 -5.34 -12.75
C LYS A 4 9.08 -6.54 -11.90
N SER A 5 8.39 -7.68 -12.10
CA SER A 5 8.64 -8.96 -11.41
C SER A 5 8.31 -9.00 -9.90
N VAL A 6 7.75 -7.93 -9.33
CA VAL A 6 7.24 -7.90 -7.96
C VAL A 6 5.73 -8.07 -7.95
N THR A 7 5.22 -8.95 -7.09
CA THR A 7 3.77 -9.15 -6.93
C THR A 7 3.24 -8.19 -5.86
N LEU A 8 2.48 -7.19 -6.29
CA LEU A 8 1.82 -6.21 -5.42
C LEU A 8 0.31 -6.50 -5.29
N PRO A 9 -0.23 -6.58 -4.06
CA PRO A 9 -1.66 -6.72 -3.85
C PRO A 9 -2.38 -5.43 -4.22
N VAL A 10 -3.48 -5.53 -4.97
CA VAL A 10 -4.32 -4.38 -5.33
C VAL A 10 -5.58 -4.41 -4.49
N LEU A 11 -5.70 -3.45 -3.57
CA LEU A 11 -6.80 -3.38 -2.63
C LEU A 11 -7.91 -2.46 -3.15
N LYS A 12 -9.16 -2.95 -3.10
CA LYS A 12 -10.33 -2.11 -3.40
C LYS A 12 -10.69 -1.32 -2.14
N ILE A 13 -10.73 0.01 -2.22
CA ILE A 13 -11.01 0.85 -1.04
C ILE A 13 -12.35 0.49 -0.35
N ARG A 14 -13.36 0.06 -1.12
CA ARG A 14 -14.67 -0.32 -0.58
C ARG A 14 -14.62 -1.59 0.28
N SER A 15 -13.62 -2.45 0.11
CA SER A 15 -13.44 -3.63 0.96
C SER A 15 -12.58 -3.34 2.19
N MET A 16 -12.18 -2.09 2.41
CA MET A 16 -11.36 -1.68 3.54
C MET A 16 -12.18 -0.82 4.50
N LEU A 17 -12.07 -1.11 5.80
CA LEU A 17 -12.56 -0.24 6.86
C LEU A 17 -11.35 0.49 7.45
N LEU A 18 -11.36 1.82 7.41
CA LEU A 18 -10.28 2.63 7.92
C LEU A 18 -10.63 3.08 9.34
N GLU A 19 -9.76 2.75 10.29
CA GLU A 19 -9.85 3.25 11.66
C GLU A 19 -9.03 4.54 11.75
N THR A 20 -9.69 5.64 12.13
CA THR A 20 -9.06 6.96 12.26
C THR A 20 -9.28 7.50 13.68
N PRO A 21 -8.51 8.50 14.13
CA PRO A 21 -8.75 9.14 15.43
C PRO A 21 -10.17 9.71 15.59
N HIS A 22 -10.84 10.02 14.48
CA HIS A 22 -12.22 10.54 14.44
C HIS A 22 -13.27 9.42 14.28
N GLY A 23 -12.87 8.16 14.41
CA GLY A 23 -13.73 6.99 14.25
C GLY A 23 -13.47 6.22 12.95
N ARG A 24 -14.36 5.25 12.68
CA ARG A 24 -14.25 4.32 11.55
C ARG A 24 -14.93 4.89 10.31
N ILE A 25 -14.26 4.81 9.17
CA ILE A 25 -14.79 5.27 7.88
C ILE A 25 -14.58 4.21 6.80
N GLN A 26 -15.50 4.16 5.84
CA GLN A 26 -15.41 3.27 4.68
C GLN A 26 -15.58 4.07 3.39
N PRO A 27 -14.49 4.65 2.85
CA PRO A 27 -14.56 5.49 1.67
C PRO A 27 -14.91 4.69 0.41
N LYS A 28 -15.66 5.32 -0.49
CA LYS A 28 -16.11 4.69 -1.75
C LYS A 28 -15.09 4.80 -2.89
N LYS A 29 -14.10 5.69 -2.76
CA LYS A 29 -13.07 6.03 -3.76
C LYS A 29 -11.75 6.32 -3.03
N TRP A 30 -10.63 5.89 -3.62
CA TRP A 30 -9.29 6.16 -3.10
C TRP A 30 -8.99 7.67 -3.03
N SER A 31 -9.49 8.47 -3.96
CA SER A 31 -9.32 9.93 -3.96
C SER A 31 -10.02 10.68 -2.81
N ARG A 32 -10.77 9.99 -1.94
CA ARG A 32 -11.47 10.58 -0.79
C ARG A 32 -10.97 10.06 0.55
N VAL A 33 -9.85 9.34 0.57
CA VAL A 33 -9.26 8.91 1.83
C VAL A 33 -8.70 10.13 2.58
N PRO A 34 -8.77 10.17 3.92
CA PRO A 34 -8.34 11.33 4.71
C PRO A 34 -6.83 11.36 4.94
N PHE A 35 -6.05 10.75 4.04
CA PHE A 35 -4.59 10.68 4.11
C PHE A 35 -4.01 10.65 2.69
N SER A 36 -2.74 11.03 2.57
CA SER A 36 -2.02 10.94 1.30
C SER A 36 -1.54 9.51 1.06
N VAL A 37 -1.73 9.01 -0.16
CA VAL A 37 -1.13 7.76 -0.61
C VAL A 37 0.02 8.13 -1.53
N HIS A 38 1.25 7.76 -1.15
CA HIS A 38 2.43 7.99 -1.96
C HIS A 38 2.47 7.05 -3.16
N ASP A 39 3.09 7.52 -4.25
CA ASP A 39 3.37 6.67 -5.40
C ASP A 39 4.41 5.61 -5.02
N PHE A 40 4.26 4.41 -5.59
CA PHE A 40 5.17 3.30 -5.36
C PHE A 40 6.49 3.51 -6.11
N ASP A 41 7.61 3.43 -5.40
CA ASP A 41 8.97 3.45 -5.98
C ASP A 41 9.64 2.09 -5.75
N ILE A 42 9.75 1.31 -6.82
CA ILE A 42 10.37 -0.02 -6.76
C ILE A 42 11.80 -0.02 -6.21
N LEU A 43 12.59 1.03 -6.48
CA LEU A 43 13.98 1.08 -6.02
C LEU A 43 14.06 1.31 -4.51
N GLN A 44 13.15 2.11 -3.96
CA GLN A 44 13.11 2.42 -2.53
C GLN A 44 12.33 1.36 -1.75
N ASP A 45 11.17 0.96 -2.24
CA ASP A 45 10.22 0.10 -1.52
C ASP A 45 10.63 -1.38 -1.56
N CYS A 46 11.34 -1.82 -2.62
CA CYS A 46 11.83 -3.21 -2.71
C CYS A 46 13.29 -3.40 -2.30
N ALA A 47 14.10 -2.34 -2.19
CA ALA A 47 15.48 -2.47 -1.70
C ALA A 47 15.56 -3.17 -0.33
N PRO A 48 14.74 -2.83 0.68
CA PRO A 48 14.75 -3.54 1.96
C PRO A 48 14.41 -5.03 1.83
N SER A 49 13.43 -5.38 1.00
CA SER A 49 13.03 -6.79 0.78
C SER A 49 14.10 -7.63 0.09
N LEU A 50 14.99 -7.01 -0.68
CA LEU A 50 16.16 -7.67 -1.27
C LEU A 50 17.30 -7.83 -0.27
N SER A 51 17.46 -6.86 0.64
CA SER A 51 18.45 -6.93 1.74
C SER A 51 18.11 -8.04 2.74
N ASP A 52 16.82 -8.24 3.06
CA ASP A 52 16.36 -9.34 3.93
C ASP A 52 16.60 -10.74 3.35
N LEU A 53 16.76 -10.86 2.02
CA LEU A 53 17.15 -12.11 1.35
C LEU A 53 18.66 -12.39 1.43
N SER A 54 19.46 -11.42 1.92
CA SER A 54 20.93 -11.50 1.99
C SER A 54 21.47 -11.71 3.42
N LEU A 55 20.61 -12.07 4.39
CA LEU A 55 21.03 -12.27 5.78
C LEU A 55 21.52 -13.72 6.00
N ASP A 56 22.84 -13.92 5.87
CA ASP A 56 23.62 -14.93 6.61
C ASP A 56 23.87 -14.48 8.05
#